data_AF-A0A537V1L5-F1
#
_entry.id   AF-A0A537V1L5-F1
#
_cell.length_a   1.000
_cell.length_b   1.000
_cell.length_c   1.000
_cell.angle_alpha   90.00
_cell.angle_beta   90.00
_cell.angle_gamma   90.00
#
_symmetry.space_group_name_H-M   'P 1'
#
loop_
_entity.id
_entity.type
_entity.pdbx_description
1 polymer ?
#
loop_
_entity_poly.entity_id
_entity_poly.type
_entity_poly.pdbx_seq_one_letter_code
_entity_poly.pdbx_strand_id
1 'polypeptide(L)'
;MLVESDATAVTQVPQTQPALALPPRPRRPLSSWQLFRTFPDNAVAACDEELFEELLVERRFFWGRLFVVSDPDAIHRILVENVDNYIRIPPVRRAFTFTSGGGMNHLEGEEWWRHRRTINPALDYRALLPDLPELIRLSEDMAAHLA
;
A
#
# COMPACT_ATOMS: atom_id res chain seq x y z
N MET A 1 -4.68 56.85 10.86
CA MET A 1 -5.76 55.85 10.98
C MET A 1 -5.10 54.50 10.76
N LEU A 2 -4.77 53.85 11.88
CA LEU A 2 -4.07 52.56 11.95
C LEU A 2 -5.08 51.46 11.67
N VAL A 3 -4.78 50.56 10.73
CA VAL A 3 -5.53 49.32 10.53
C VAL A 3 -4.64 48.20 11.05
N GLU A 4 -4.74 47.92 12.34
CA GLU A 4 -4.31 46.65 12.90
C GLU A 4 -5.35 45.60 12.49
N SER A 5 -4.98 44.74 11.54
CA SER A 5 -5.78 43.56 11.20
C SER A 5 -5.39 42.46 12.18
N ASP A 6 -6.31 42.18 13.11
CA ASP A 6 -6.25 41.09 14.08
C ASP A 6 -5.73 39.81 13.44
N ALA A 7 -4.60 39.33 13.97
CA ALA A 7 -4.12 37.99 13.73
C ALA A 7 -5.14 37.02 14.36
N THR A 8 -5.94 36.39 13.52
CA THR A 8 -6.87 35.32 13.90
C THR A 8 -6.10 34.26 14.69
N ALA A 9 -6.31 34.25 16.00
CA ALA A 9 -5.77 33.23 16.88
C ALA A 9 -6.32 31.87 16.44
N VAL A 10 -5.47 31.08 15.80
CA VAL A 10 -5.74 29.67 15.53
C VAL A 10 -5.79 28.99 16.90
N THR A 11 -6.99 28.75 17.41
CA THR A 11 -7.22 27.95 18.62
C THR A 11 -6.60 26.58 18.40
N GLN A 12 -5.41 26.37 18.97
CA GLN A 12 -4.71 25.11 18.91
C GLN A 12 -5.44 24.13 19.83
N VAL A 13 -6.37 23.36 19.27
CA VAL A 13 -7.00 22.23 19.96
C VAL A 13 -5.88 21.30 20.39
N PRO A 14 -5.78 20.91 21.68
CA PRO A 14 -4.82 19.90 22.11
C PRO A 14 -5.12 18.62 21.33
N GLN A 15 -4.26 18.27 20.37
CA GLN A 15 -4.36 17.04 19.61
C GLN A 15 -3.94 15.90 20.54
N THR A 16 -4.84 15.44 21.41
CA THR A 16 -4.67 14.18 22.11
C THR A 16 -4.71 13.11 21.03
N GLN A 17 -3.55 12.61 20.62
CA GLN A 17 -3.47 11.63 19.55
C GLN A 17 -4.38 10.43 19.92
N PRO A 18 -5.39 10.10 19.10
CA PRO A 18 -6.31 9.02 19.44
C PRO A 18 -5.51 7.73 19.57
N ALA A 19 -5.81 6.95 20.61
CA ALA A 19 -5.19 5.64 20.80
C ALA A 19 -5.48 4.79 19.55
N LEU A 20 -4.42 4.40 18.84
CA LEU A 20 -4.53 3.58 17.63
C LEU A 20 -5.16 2.22 18.02
N ALA A 21 -6.19 1.81 17.28
CA ALA A 21 -6.79 0.48 17.41
C ALA A 21 -5.86 -0.58 16.79
N LEU A 22 -4.71 -0.79 17.43
CA LEU A 22 -3.74 -1.81 17.05
C LEU A 22 -4.17 -3.17 17.61
N PRO A 23 -4.28 -4.21 16.79
CA PRO A 23 -4.51 -5.55 17.29
C PRO A 23 -3.34 -5.97 18.20
N PRO A 24 -3.58 -6.83 19.20
CA PRO A 24 -2.51 -7.34 20.04
C PRO A 24 -1.47 -8.06 19.18
N ARG A 25 -0.20 -7.67 19.32
CA ARG A 25 0.91 -8.24 18.56
C ARG A 25 1.21 -9.65 19.07
N PRO A 26 1.24 -10.68 18.21
CA PRO A 26 1.75 -11.99 18.59
C PRO A 26 3.23 -11.89 18.99
N ARG A 27 3.60 -12.42 20.17
CA ARG A 27 5.01 -12.48 20.62
C ARG A 27 5.89 -13.44 19.81
N ARG A 28 5.27 -14.32 19.03
CA ARG A 28 5.95 -15.34 18.24
C ARG A 28 5.26 -15.45 16.88
N PRO A 29 6.01 -15.82 15.83
CA PRO A 29 5.44 -16.03 14.52
C PRO A 29 4.30 -17.06 14.59
N LEU A 30 3.16 -16.70 13.99
CA LEU A 30 2.01 -17.58 13.88
C LEU A 30 2.38 -18.84 13.08
N SER A 31 1.76 -19.98 13.42
CA SER A 31 1.87 -21.17 12.57
C SER A 31 1.27 -20.90 11.18
N SER A 32 1.71 -21.61 10.15
CA SER A 32 1.24 -21.39 8.77
C SER A 32 -0.30 -21.42 8.63
N TRP A 33 -0.98 -22.26 9.42
CA TRP A 33 -2.44 -22.35 9.42
C TRP A 33 -3.11 -21.14 10.09
N GLN A 34 -2.56 -20.69 11.23
CA GLN A 34 -3.04 -19.48 11.92
C GLN A 34 -2.79 -18.24 11.07
N LEU A 35 -1.64 -18.17 10.40
CA LEU A 35 -1.31 -17.11 9.45
C LEU A 35 -2.34 -17.08 8.31
N PHE A 36 -2.62 -18.22 7.69
CA PHE A 36 -3.59 -18.32 6.60
C PHE A 36 -5.02 -17.93 7.02
N ARG A 37 -5.42 -18.20 8.28
CA ARG A 37 -6.72 -17.74 8.80
C ARG A 37 -6.75 -16.27 9.19
N THR A 38 -5.68 -15.75 9.77
CA THR A 38 -5.67 -14.40 10.35
C THR A 38 -5.38 -13.33 9.29
N PHE A 39 -4.52 -13.65 8.32
CA PHE A 39 -4.06 -12.71 7.31
C PHE A 39 -5.19 -12.05 6.48
N PRO A 40 -6.21 -12.78 6.00
CA PRO A 40 -7.31 -12.16 5.24
C PRO A 40 -8.17 -11.21 6.08
N ASP A 41 -8.36 -11.52 7.36
CA ASP A 41 -9.20 -10.74 8.27
C ASP A 41 -8.45 -9.53 8.84
N ASN A 42 -7.17 -9.71 9.18
CA ASN A 42 -6.31 -8.66 9.73
C ASN A 42 -4.83 -8.98 9.49
N ALA A 43 -4.25 -8.39 8.45
CA ALA A 43 -2.84 -8.56 8.11
C ALA A 43 -1.90 -8.05 9.22
N VAL A 44 -2.26 -6.98 9.94
CA VAL A 44 -1.42 -6.42 11.02
C VAL A 44 -1.42 -7.32 12.25
N ALA A 45 -2.54 -8.00 12.54
CA ALA A 45 -2.61 -8.98 13.63
C ALA A 45 -1.78 -10.25 13.34
N ALA A 46 -1.47 -10.50 12.08
CA ALA A 46 -0.59 -11.58 11.67
C ALA A 46 0.91 -11.25 11.82
N CYS A 47 1.26 -9.97 11.95
CA CYS A 47 2.63 -9.53 12.14
C CYS A 47 3.08 -9.75 13.59
N ASP A 48 4.07 -10.62 13.80
CA ASP A 48 4.66 -10.85 15.10
C ASP A 48 5.63 -9.74 15.53
N GLU A 49 5.99 -9.71 16.82
CA GLU A 49 6.83 -8.67 17.43
C GLU A 49 8.19 -8.51 16.71
N GLU A 50 8.81 -9.59 16.25
CA GLU A 50 10.09 -9.57 15.53
C GLU A 50 10.00 -8.76 14.23
N LEU A 51 8.86 -8.74 13.54
CA LEU A 51 8.67 -7.98 12.30
C LEU A 51 8.60 -6.46 12.53
N PHE A 52 8.41 -6.02 13.77
CA PHE A 52 8.43 -4.61 14.15
C PHE A 52 9.79 -4.16 14.67
N GLU A 53 10.61 -5.10 15.16
CA GLU A 53 11.92 -4.82 15.74
C GLU A 53 13.04 -4.97 14.70
N GLU A 54 12.92 -5.97 13.83
CA GLU A 54 13.94 -6.31 12.83
C GLU A 54 13.52 -5.87 11.43
N LEU A 55 14.49 -5.33 10.69
CA LEU A 55 14.24 -4.81 9.34
C LEU A 55 14.28 -5.88 8.25
N LEU A 56 14.88 -7.03 8.52
CA LEU A 56 14.91 -8.17 7.60
C LEU A 56 14.73 -9.45 8.39
N VAL A 57 13.66 -10.17 8.07
CA VAL A 57 13.25 -11.32 8.84
C VAL A 57 13.03 -12.51 7.91
N GLU A 58 13.78 -13.58 8.16
CA GLU A 58 13.64 -14.85 7.44
C GLU A 58 12.56 -15.73 8.10
N ARG A 59 11.69 -16.30 7.25
CA ARG A 59 10.63 -17.22 7.62
C ARG A 59 10.68 -18.45 6.72
N ARG A 60 10.19 -19.58 7.24
CA ARG A 60 9.96 -20.78 6.44
C ARG A 60 8.48 -20.92 6.14
N PHE A 61 8.11 -20.85 4.86
CA PHE A 61 6.73 -20.98 4.43
C PHE A 61 6.56 -22.15 3.48
N PHE A 62 5.75 -23.14 3.89
CA PHE A 62 5.44 -24.41 3.21
C PHE A 62 6.68 -25.19 2.71
N TRP A 63 7.34 -24.73 1.63
CA TRP A 63 8.47 -25.39 0.97
C TRP A 63 9.62 -24.44 0.62
N GLY A 64 9.51 -23.15 0.97
CA GLY A 64 10.49 -22.12 0.62
C GLY A 64 10.86 -21.22 1.79
N ARG A 65 11.86 -20.37 1.54
CA ARG A 65 12.20 -19.26 2.41
C ARG A 65 11.40 -18.04 2.00
N LEU A 66 10.78 -17.38 2.97
CA LEU A 66 10.08 -16.13 2.83
C LEU A 66 10.88 -15.08 3.59
N PHE A 67 11.25 -14.00 2.93
CA PHE A 67 11.90 -12.86 3.58
C PHE A 67 10.90 -11.74 3.70
N VAL A 68 10.69 -11.25 4.92
CA VAL A 68 9.94 -10.02 5.18
C VAL A 68 10.96 -8.91 5.32
N VAL A 69 10.81 -7.87 4.51
CA VAL A 69 11.77 -6.76 4.43
C VAL A 69 11.04 -5.46 4.74
N SER A 70 11.50 -4.80 5.79
CA SER A 70 11.03 -3.50 6.27
C SER A 70 12.11 -2.41 6.15
N ASP A 71 13.36 -2.79 5.82
CA ASP A 71 14.46 -1.85 5.54
C ASP A 71 14.15 -1.01 4.29
N PRO A 72 14.07 0.33 4.38
CA PRO A 72 13.79 1.20 3.23
C PRO A 72 14.80 1.05 2.09
N ASP A 73 16.09 0.89 2.40
CA ASP A 73 17.14 0.77 1.37
C ASP A 73 17.02 -0.56 0.63
N ALA A 74 16.79 -1.66 1.36
CA ALA A 74 16.49 -2.95 0.75
C ALA A 74 15.18 -2.93 -0.07
N ILE A 75 14.14 -2.26 0.41
CA ILE A 75 12.87 -2.10 -0.33
C ILE A 75 13.12 -1.35 -1.64
N HIS A 76 13.86 -0.25 -1.61
CA HIS A 76 14.21 0.49 -2.82
C HIS A 76 14.98 -0.39 -3.81
N ARG A 77 15.99 -1.12 -3.32
CA ARG A 77 16.77 -2.04 -4.14
C ARG A 77 15.89 -3.13 -4.78
N ILE A 78 14.98 -3.74 -4.02
CA ILE A 78 14.15 -4.86 -4.46
C ILE A 78 13.06 -4.39 -5.44
N LEU A 79 12.34 -3.31 -5.10
CA LEU A 79 11.15 -2.88 -5.84
C LEU A 79 11.42 -1.83 -6.92
N VAL A 80 12.57 -1.15 -6.89
CA VAL A 80 12.90 -0.07 -7.84
C VAL A 80 14.11 -0.44 -8.68
N GLU A 81 15.27 -0.68 -8.06
CA GLU A 81 16.53 -0.86 -8.78
C GLU A 81 16.68 -2.23 -9.45
N ASN A 82 16.13 -3.27 -8.83
CA ASN A 82 16.37 -4.66 -9.22
C ASN A 82 15.08 -5.48 -9.38
N VAL A 83 13.98 -4.82 -9.73
CA VAL A 83 12.63 -5.42 -9.79
C VAL A 83 12.56 -6.66 -10.70
N ASP A 84 13.32 -6.69 -11.80
CA ASP A 84 13.30 -7.80 -12.77
C ASP A 84 13.80 -9.13 -12.17
N ASN A 85 14.59 -9.09 -11.09
CA ASN A 85 15.05 -10.28 -10.37
C ASN A 85 14.05 -10.78 -9.32
N TYR A 86 13.01 -10.00 -9.00
CA TYR A 86 12.02 -10.30 -7.96
C TYR A 86 10.62 -10.44 -8.56
N ILE A 87 10.44 -11.44 -9.43
CA ILE A 87 9.13 -11.72 -10.04
C ILE A 87 8.12 -12.26 -9.03
N ARG A 88 6.83 -11.97 -9.26
CA ARG A 88 5.75 -12.53 -8.42
C ARG A 88 5.70 -14.05 -8.51
N ILE A 89 5.49 -14.70 -7.37
CA ILE A 89 5.37 -16.16 -7.31
C ILE A 89 4.14 -16.66 -8.09
N PRO A 90 4.17 -17.87 -8.68
CA PRO A 90 3.09 -18.37 -9.54
C PRO A 90 1.69 -18.35 -8.92
N PRO A 91 1.47 -18.70 -7.63
CA PRO A 91 0.14 -18.60 -7.02
C PRO A 91 -0.43 -17.18 -7.01
N VAL A 92 0.40 -16.19 -6.64
CA VAL A 92 0.02 -14.77 -6.60
C VAL A 92 -0.27 -14.28 -8.02
N ARG A 93 0.58 -14.65 -8.98
CA ARG A 93 0.38 -14.26 -10.39
C ARG A 93 -0.93 -14.80 -10.97
N ARG A 94 -1.30 -16.06 -10.66
CA ARG A 94 -2.57 -16.67 -11.11
C ARG A 94 -3.80 -16.00 -10.48
N ALA A 95 -3.72 -15.61 -9.21
CA ALA A 95 -4.80 -14.88 -8.55
C ALA A 95 -5.12 -13.57 -9.29
N PHE A 96 -4.10 -12.80 -9.67
CA PHE A 96 -4.27 -11.56 -10.44
C PHE A 96 -4.74 -11.79 -11.88
N THR A 97 -4.39 -12.92 -12.51
CA THR A 97 -4.95 -13.29 -13.82
C THR A 97 -6.47 -13.41 -13.77
N PHE A 98 -7.00 -14.04 -12.73
CA PHE A 98 -8.42 -14.34 -12.63
C PHE A 98 -9.28 -13.11 -12.35
N THR A 99 -8.79 -12.18 -11.52
CA THR A 99 -9.57 -11.00 -11.09
C THR A 99 -9.56 -9.87 -12.10
N SER A 100 -8.48 -9.70 -12.85
CA SER A 100 -8.27 -8.51 -13.69
C SER A 100 -8.10 -8.83 -15.18
N GLY A 101 -8.21 -10.09 -15.59
CA GLY A 101 -8.19 -10.50 -17.00
C GLY A 101 -6.89 -10.20 -17.76
N GLY A 102 -5.79 -9.87 -17.07
CA GLY A 102 -4.50 -9.51 -17.68
C GLY A 102 -4.09 -8.03 -17.58
N GLY A 103 -4.58 -7.28 -16.59
CA GLY A 103 -4.16 -5.89 -16.34
C GLY A 103 -2.73 -5.73 -15.83
N MET A 104 -2.34 -4.47 -15.52
CA MET A 104 -0.99 -4.07 -15.07
C MET A 104 -0.41 -4.95 -13.94
N ASN A 105 -1.25 -5.45 -13.03
CA ASN A 105 -0.85 -6.28 -11.91
C ASN A 105 -0.42 -7.71 -12.29
N HIS A 106 -0.69 -8.13 -13.53
CA HIS A 106 -0.30 -9.43 -14.08
C HIS A 106 1.01 -9.38 -14.89
N LEU A 107 1.31 -8.23 -15.49
CA LEU A 107 2.47 -8.06 -16.36
C LEU A 107 3.77 -8.08 -15.55
N GLU A 108 4.81 -8.71 -16.10
CA GLU A 108 6.15 -8.80 -15.49
C GLU A 108 7.21 -8.48 -16.55
N GLY A 109 8.40 -8.04 -16.12
CA GLY A 109 9.55 -7.77 -16.99
C GLY A 109 9.26 -6.75 -18.10
N GLU A 110 9.71 -7.04 -19.33
CA GLU A 110 9.59 -6.13 -20.48
C GLU A 110 8.14 -5.76 -20.86
N GLU A 111 7.18 -6.68 -20.70
CA GLU A 111 5.76 -6.39 -20.94
C GLU A 111 5.25 -5.35 -19.94
N TRP A 112 5.65 -5.47 -18.66
CA TRP A 112 5.31 -4.50 -17.63
C TRP A 112 5.92 -3.13 -17.92
N TRP A 113 7.20 -3.07 -18.29
CA TRP A 113 7.88 -1.82 -18.64
C TRP A 113 7.24 -1.13 -19.85
N ARG A 114 6.91 -1.87 -20.91
CA ARG A 114 6.20 -1.31 -22.07
C ARG A 114 4.83 -0.76 -21.70
N HIS A 115 4.06 -1.50 -20.91
CA HIS A 115 2.75 -1.05 -20.45
C HIS A 115 2.85 0.24 -19.62
N ARG A 116 3.80 0.31 -18.68
CA ARG A 116 4.05 1.51 -17.85
C ARG A 116 4.44 2.72 -18.69
N ARG A 117 5.32 2.55 -19.67
CA ARG A 117 5.74 3.63 -20.59
C ARG A 117 4.55 4.20 -21.37
N THR A 118 3.58 3.36 -21.73
CA THR A 118 2.37 3.79 -22.44
C THR A 118 1.36 4.49 -21.54
N ILE A 119 1.11 3.99 -20.32
CA ILE A 119 0.03 4.51 -19.47
C ILE A 119 0.44 5.69 -18.58
N ASN A 120 1.69 5.74 -18.13
CA ASN A 120 2.14 6.76 -17.18
C ASN A 120 1.92 8.20 -17.65
N PRO A 121 2.14 8.57 -18.94
CA PRO A 121 1.89 9.93 -19.40
C PRO A 121 0.43 10.37 -19.25
N ALA A 122 -0.53 9.44 -19.38
CA ALA A 122 -1.94 9.74 -19.18
C ALA A 122 -2.31 9.93 -17.69
N LEU A 123 -1.48 9.41 -16.78
CA LEU A 123 -1.64 9.54 -15.33
C LEU A 123 -0.77 10.67 -14.74
N ASP A 124 -0.09 11.46 -15.59
CA ASP A 124 0.67 12.61 -15.12
C ASP A 124 -0.26 13.69 -14.55
N TYR A 125 0.22 14.41 -13.54
CA TYR A 125 -0.54 15.48 -12.89
C TYR A 125 -1.11 16.49 -13.90
N ARG A 126 -0.33 16.88 -14.91
CA ARG A 126 -0.78 17.86 -15.91
C ARG A 126 -1.79 17.27 -16.89
N ALA A 127 -1.67 15.98 -17.18
CA ALA A 127 -2.61 15.28 -18.04
C ALA A 127 -3.98 15.14 -17.37
N LEU A 128 -4.00 14.93 -16.05
CA LEU A 128 -5.23 14.77 -15.26
C LEU A 128 -5.91 16.10 -14.92
N LEU A 129 -5.17 17.21 -14.87
CA LEU A 129 -5.68 18.51 -14.40
C LEU A 129 -7.00 18.97 -15.06
N PRO A 130 -7.20 18.80 -16.38
CA PRO A 130 -8.46 19.14 -17.04
C PRO A 130 -9.66 18.28 -16.60
N ASP A 131 -9.40 17.03 -16.19
CA ASP A 131 -10.43 16.05 -15.83
C ASP A 131 -10.84 16.16 -14.35
N LEU A 132 -9.99 16.75 -13.50
CA LEU A 132 -10.22 16.88 -12.06
C LEU A 132 -11.59 17.47 -11.68
N PRO A 133 -12.07 18.56 -12.31
CA PRO A 133 -13.38 19.12 -11.98
C PRO A 133 -14.53 18.12 -12.15
N GLU A 134 -14.50 17.31 -13.20
CA GLU A 134 -15.55 16.31 -13.44
C GLU A 134 -15.43 15.13 -12.47
N LEU A 135 -14.21 14.68 -12.15
CA LEU A 135 -13.98 13.66 -11.12
C LEU A 135 -14.50 14.08 -9.75
N ILE A 136 -14.31 15.35 -9.38
CA ILE A 136 -14.85 15.92 -8.13
C ILE A 136 -16.38 15.90 -8.19
N ARG A 137 -16.97 16.43 -9.25
CA ARG A 137 -18.43 16.47 -9.43
C ARG A 137 -19.07 15.09 -9.32
N LEU A 138 -18.51 14.09 -10.02
CA LEU A 138 -18.98 12.70 -9.96
C LEU A 138 -18.84 12.09 -8.56
N SER A 139 -17.77 12.42 -7.84
CA SER A 139 -17.55 11.96 -6.48
C SER A 139 -18.56 12.56 -5.49
N GLU A 140 -18.86 13.86 -5.63
CA GLU A 140 -19.87 14.55 -4.85
C GLU A 140 -21.28 14.00 -5.11
N ASP A 141 -21.64 13.80 -6.39
CA ASP A 141 -22.91 13.16 -6.77
C ASP A 141 -23.04 11.77 -6.14
N MET A 142 -21.98 10.96 -6.19
CA MET A 142 -21.98 9.61 -5.62
C MET A 142 -22.07 9.65 -4.09
N ALA A 143 -21.39 10.59 -3.43
CA ALA A 143 -21.48 10.78 -1.99
C ALA A 143 -22.92 11.18 -1.56
N ALA A 144 -23.57 12.04 -2.33
CA ALA A 144 -24.96 12.43 -2.09
C ALA A 144 -25.95 11.27 -2.24
N HIS A 145 -25.65 10.26 -3.07
CA HIS A 145 -26.47 9.05 -3.19
C HIS A 145 -26.31 8.07 -2.01
N LEU A 146 -25.25 8.20 -1.22
CA LEU A 146 -24.95 7.32 -0.08
C LEU A 146 -25.43 7.90 1.26
N ALA A 147 -25.87 9.16 1.29
CA ALA A 147 -26.41 9.87 2.45
C ALA A 147 -27.93 9.67 2.59
#